data_AF-A0A3L7A3T5-F1
#
_entry.id   AF-A0A3L7A3T5-F1
#
_cell.length_a   1.000
_cell.length_b   1.000
_cell.length_c   1.000
_cell.angle_alpha   90.00
_cell.angle_beta   90.00
_cell.angle_gamma   90.00
#
_symmetry.space_group_name_H-M   'P 1'
#
loop_
_entity.id
_entity.type
_entity.pdbx_description
1 polymer ?
#
loop_
_entity_poly.entity_id
_entity_poly.type
_entity_poly.pdbx_seq_one_letter_code
_entity_poly.pdbx_strand_id
1 'polypeptide(L)' 'MITLLAILLLINAVYNVVVWPRFWTRVKNDPRARDAAGKPTAFLRVHAILISIALLIAAVSAVAGIWAFFV' A
#
# COMPACT_ATOMS: atom_id res chain seq x y z
N MET A 1 0.03 -26.60 4.52
CA MET A 1 -0.78 -25.46 4.01
C MET A 1 -0.38 -24.13 4.64
N ILE A 2 -0.14 -24.05 5.96
CA ILE A 2 0.26 -22.81 6.66
C ILE A 2 1.49 -22.15 6.04
N THR A 3 2.54 -22.91 5.72
CA THR A 3 3.77 -22.40 5.08
C THR A 3 3.48 -21.69 3.76
N LEU A 4 2.60 -22.25 2.92
CA LEU A 4 2.21 -21.62 1.65
C LEU A 4 1.49 -20.29 1.90
N LEU A 5 0.53 -20.27 2.84
CA LEU A 5 -0.19 -19.06 3.20
C LEU A 5 0.73 -17.98 3.77
N ALA A 6 1.70 -18.38 4.62
CA ALA A 6 2.72 -17.48 5.15
C ALA A 6 3.55 -16.84 4.03
N ILE A 7 4.02 -17.63 3.07
CA ILE A 7 4.77 -17.14 1.91
C ILE A 7 3.91 -16.17 1.07
N LEU A 8 2.63 -16.50 0.82
CA LEU A 8 1.73 -15.62 0.07
C LEU A 8 1.51 -14.27 0.77
N LEU A 9 1.37 -14.26 2.10
CA LEU A 9 1.26 -13.03 2.90
C LEU A 9 2.52 -12.17 2.79
N LEU A 10 3.70 -12.79 2.83
CA LEU A 10 4.97 -12.08 2.66
C LEU A 10 5.15 -11.53 1.25
N ILE A 11 4.82 -12.30 0.21
CA ILE A 11 4.83 -11.83 -1.18
C ILE A 11 3.88 -10.64 -1.35
N ASN A 12 2.66 -10.72 -0.80
CA ASN A 12 1.71 -9.62 -0.80
C ASN A 12 2.30 -8.36 -0.13
N ALA A 13 2.93 -8.52 1.04
CA ALA A 13 3.54 -7.40 1.75
C ALA A 13 4.64 -6.74 0.92
N VAL A 14 5.54 -7.53 0.32
CA VAL A 14 6.61 -7.04 -0.56
C VAL A 14 6.03 -6.31 -1.76
N TYR A 15 5.05 -6.89 -2.44
CA TYR A 15 4.40 -6.26 -3.60
C TYR A 15 3.86 -4.87 -3.25
N ASN A 16 3.10 -4.75 -2.16
CA ASN A 16 2.48 -3.48 -1.75
C ASN A 16 3.54 -2.42 -1.41
N VAL A 17 4.58 -2.77 -0.64
CA VAL A 17 5.66 -1.85 -0.26
C VAL A 17 6.48 -1.39 -1.48
N VAL A 18 6.63 -2.24 -2.49
CA VAL A 18 7.42 -1.95 -3.69
C VAL A 18 6.63 -1.13 -4.72
N VAL A 19 5.34 -1.41 -4.89
CA VAL A 19 4.52 -0.81 -5.96
C VAL A 19 3.92 0.53 -5.52
N TRP A 20 3.29 0.59 -4.35
CA TRP A 20 2.48 1.75 -3.99
C TRP A 20 3.27 3.05 -3.80
N PRO A 21 4.47 3.08 -3.19
CA PRO A 21 5.26 4.32 -3.11
C PRO A 21 5.64 4.90 -4.48
N ARG A 22 5.93 4.02 -5.45
CA ARG A 22 6.23 4.45 -6.84
C ARG A 22 4.96 4.97 -7.52
N PHE A 23 3.84 4.30 -7.31
CA PHE A 23 2.55 4.76 -7.83
C PHE A 23 2.13 6.11 -7.22
N TRP A 24 2.35 6.31 -5.92
CA TRP A 24 2.09 7.58 -5.24
C TRP A 24 2.82 8.77 -5.87
N THR A 25 4.05 8.54 -6.35
CA THR A 25 4.82 9.58 -7.05
C THR A 25 4.13 10.02 -8.33
N ARG A 26 3.46 9.11 -9.04
CA ARG A 26 2.64 9.47 -10.22
C ARG A 26 1.36 10.20 -9.81
N VAL A 27 0.65 9.70 -8.80
CA VAL A 27 -0.59 10.31 -8.30
C VAL A 27 -0.37 11.76 -7.86
N LYS A 28 0.68 12.03 -7.06
CA LYS A 28 0.93 13.38 -6.53
C LYS A 28 1.30 14.40 -7.61
N ASN A 29 1.84 13.93 -8.74
CA ASN A 29 2.28 14.75 -9.87
C ASN A 29 1.20 14.85 -10.98
N ASP A 30 0.08 14.14 -10.85
CA ASP A 30 -1.03 14.21 -11.80
C ASP A 30 -1.65 15.62 -11.76
N PRO A 31 -1.98 16.24 -12.91
CA PRO A 31 -2.62 17.56 -12.95
C PRO A 31 -3.92 17.66 -12.15
N ARG A 32 -4.62 16.53 -11.92
CA ARG A 32 -5.85 16.48 -11.13
C ARG A 32 -5.59 16.50 -9.62
N ALA A 33 -4.36 16.31 -9.16
CA ALA A 33 -4.02 16.15 -7.75
C ALA A 33 -4.24 17.43 -6.93
N ARG A 34 -4.07 18.58 -7.56
CA ARG A 34 -4.23 19.90 -6.93
C ARG A 34 -5.09 20.80 -7.78
N ASP A 35 -5.87 21.65 -7.13
CA ASP A 35 -6.66 22.69 -7.80
C ASP A 35 -5.80 23.90 -8.20
N ALA A 36 -6.43 24.91 -8.81
CA ALA A 36 -5.76 26.14 -9.25
C ALA A 36 -5.11 26.94 -8.10
N ALA A 37 -5.57 26.76 -6.86
CA ALA A 37 -4.99 27.38 -5.66
C ALA A 37 -3.94 26.46 -4.99
N GLY A 38 -3.60 25.32 -5.62
CA GLY A 38 -2.64 24.35 -5.11
C GLY A 38 -3.20 23.43 -4.01
N LYS A 39 -4.49 23.46 -3.70
CA LYS A 39 -5.08 22.63 -2.63
C LYS A 39 -5.30 21.18 -3.08
N PRO A 40 -5.15 20.19 -2.18
CA PRO A 40 -5.45 18.78 -2.49
C PRO A 40 -6.90 18.57 -2.90
N THR A 41 -7.10 17.97 -4.08
CA THR A 41 -8.44 17.59 -4.57
C THR A 41 -8.90 16.26 -3.96
N ALA A 42 -10.15 15.88 -4.22
CA ALA A 42 -10.67 14.55 -3.87
C ALA A 42 -9.85 13.42 -4.51
N PHE A 43 -9.37 13.61 -5.75
CA PHE A 43 -8.51 12.63 -6.43
C PHE A 43 -7.26 12.30 -5.59
N LEU A 44 -6.54 13.32 -5.12
CA LEU A 44 -5.34 13.11 -4.31
C LEU A 44 -5.67 12.49 -2.95
N ARG A 45 -6.74 12.94 -2.30
CA ARG A 45 -7.16 12.42 -0.97
C ARG A 45 -7.57 10.95 -1.03
N VAL A 46 -8.39 10.56 -1.99
CA VAL A 46 -8.85 9.17 -2.13
C VAL A 46 -7.66 8.24 -2.37
N HIS A 47 -6.74 8.60 -3.26
CA HIS A 47 -5.57 7.77 -3.51
C HIS A 47 -4.62 7.71 -2.30
N ALA A 48 -4.48 8.82 -1.55
CA ALA A 48 -3.71 8.81 -0.32
C ALA A 48 -4.29 7.81 0.68
N ILE A 49 -5.62 7.80 0.87
CA ILE A 49 -6.31 6.89 1.77
C ILE A 49 -6.15 5.43 1.29
N LEU A 50 -6.42 5.16 0.02
CA LEU A 50 -6.32 3.82 -0.57
C LEU A 50 -4.90 3.24 -0.42
N ILE A 51 -3.87 4.02 -0.75
CA ILE A 51 -2.48 3.60 -0.62
C ILE A 51 -2.09 3.41 0.84
N SER A 52 -2.52 4.30 1.74
CA SER A 52 -2.22 4.18 3.17
C SER A 52 -2.82 2.92 3.77
N ILE A 53 -4.07 2.60 3.44
CA ILE A 53 -4.74 1.37 3.87
C ILE A 53 -4.03 0.15 3.28
N ALA A 54 -3.67 0.18 1.99
CA ALA A 54 -2.95 -0.93 1.36
C ALA A 54 -1.59 -1.21 2.05
N LEU A 55 -0.85 -0.16 2.40
CA LEU A 55 0.42 -0.29 3.14
C LEU A 55 0.21 -0.75 4.59
N LEU A 56 -0.87 -0.34 5.26
CA LEU A 56 -1.23 -0.85 6.58
C LEU A 56 -1.54 -2.36 6.52
N ILE A 57 -2.34 -2.79 5.54
CA ILE A 57 -2.65 -4.21 5.31
C ILE A 57 -1.36 -4.98 4.99
N ALA A 58 -0.44 -4.40 4.21
CA ALA A 58 0.86 -5.00 3.92
C ALA A 58 1.69 -5.20 5.20
N ALA A 59 1.73 -4.21 6.10
CA ALA A 59 2.41 -4.33 7.37
C ALA A 59 1.82 -5.44 8.26
N VAL A 60 0.48 -5.50 8.37
CA VAL A 60 -0.21 -6.58 9.09
C VAL A 60 0.06 -7.94 8.44
N SER A 61 0.05 -8.02 7.10
CA SER A 61 0.37 -9.25 6.35
C SER A 61 1.79 -9.72 6.61
N ALA A 62 2.76 -8.80 6.68
CA ALA A 62 4.15 -9.13 6.99
C ALA A 62 4.28 -9.74 8.40
N VAL A 63 3.66 -9.10 9.41
CA VAL A 63 3.66 -9.60 10.80
C VAL A 63 2.99 -10.97 10.87
N ALA A 64 1.81 -11.14 10.28
CA ALA A 64 1.09 -12.41 10.28
C ALA A 64 1.86 -13.52 9.53
N GLY A 65 2.46 -13.21 8.39
CA GLY A 65 3.27 -14.14 7.61
C GLY A 65 4.51 -14.60 8.39
N ILE A 66 5.20 -13.70 9.09
CA ILE A 66 6.34 -14.05 9.96
C ILE A 66 5.87 -14.91 11.13
N TRP A 67 4.80 -14.51 11.83
CA TRP A 67 4.29 -15.25 12.98
C TRP A 67 3.86 -16.68 12.61
N ALA A 68 3.26 -16.88 11.43
CA ALA A 68 2.83 -18.20 10.97
C ALA A 68 3.96 -19.25 10.82
N PHE A 69 5.23 -18.87 10.88
CA PHE A 69 6.36 -19.83 10.95
C PHE A 69 6.66 -20.34 12.36
N PHE A 70 6.07 -19.74 13.39
CA PHE A 70 6.30 -20.05 14.80
C PHE A 70 5.08 -20.68 15.50
N VAL A 71 3.99 -20.87 14.76
CA VAL A 71 2.75 -21.52 15.22
C VAL A 71 2.55 -22.79 14.41
#